data_AF-A0A4Q3I729-F1
#
_entry.id   AF-A0A4Q3I729-F1
#
_cell.length_a   1.000
_cell.length_b   1.000
_cell.length_c   1.000
_cell.angle_alpha   90.00
_cell.angle_beta   90.00
_cell.angle_gamma   90.00
#
_symmetry.space_group_name_H-M   'P 1'
#
loop_
_entity.id
_entity.type
_entity.pdbx_description
1 polymer ?
#
loop_
_entity_poly.entity_id
_entity_poly.type
_entity_poly.pdbx_seq_one_letter_code
_entity_poly.pdbx_strand_id
1 'polypeptide(L)' 'MEDAIQIDNRGDFGLWAIEVAKQIVAAQGFDLARAARDGSEDDVRASGNALGQAITDAMMEVFDGLTVGVSGE' A
#
# COMPACT_ATOMS: atom_id res chain seq x y z
N MET A 1 -8.08 5.81 -17.96
CA MET A 1 -7.30 4.60 -18.26
C MET A 1 -6.07 4.76 -17.41
N GLU A 2 -6.13 4.32 -16.16
CA GLU A 2 -4.95 4.32 -15.30
C GLU A 2 -3.84 3.50 -15.97
N ASP A 3 -2.63 4.04 -16.00
CA ASP A 3 -1.40 3.34 -16.36
C ASP A 3 -1.23 2.15 -15.39
N ALA A 4 -1.84 1.02 -15.73
CA ALA A 4 -1.68 -0.21 -14.98
C ALA A 4 -0.24 -0.70 -15.18
N ILE A 5 0.54 -0.70 -14.10
CA ILE A 5 1.90 -1.24 -14.13
C ILE A 5 1.77 -2.76 -14.31
N GLN A 6 2.20 -3.26 -15.47
CA GLN A 6 2.29 -4.70 -15.72
C GLN A 6 3.43 -5.29 -14.90
N ILE A 7 3.15 -6.36 -14.16
CA ILE A 7 4.12 -7.09 -13.33
C ILE A 7 4.37 -8.43 -14.00
N ASP A 8 5.36 -8.48 -14.90
CA ASP A 8 5.65 -9.70 -15.68
C ASP A 8 6.64 -10.64 -14.98
N ASN A 9 7.44 -10.12 -14.05
CA ASN A 9 8.43 -10.89 -13.31
C ASN A 9 8.70 -10.34 -11.90
N ARG A 10 9.50 -11.08 -11.12
CA ARG A 10 9.84 -10.70 -9.74
C ARG A 10 10.59 -9.36 -9.62
N GLY A 11 11.40 -9.00 -10.62
CA GLY A 11 12.08 -7.71 -10.69
C GLY A 11 11.10 -6.56 -10.83
N ASP A 12 10.11 -6.70 -11.73
CA ASP A 12 9.05 -5.70 -11.94
C ASP A 12 8.19 -5.56 -10.69
N PHE A 13 7.87 -6.67 -10.03
CA PHE A 13 7.18 -6.65 -8.73
C PHE A 13 7.97 -5.86 -7.69
N GLY A 14 9.30 -6.03 -7.65
CA GLY A 14 10.16 -5.28 -6.75
C GLY A 14 10.12 -3.78 -7.00
N LEU A 15 10.14 -3.35 -8.27
CA LEU A 15 10.03 -1.94 -8.64
C LEU A 15 8.65 -1.36 -8.30
N TRP A 16 7.59 -2.09 -8.64
CA TRP A 16 6.21 -1.73 -8.26
C TRP A 16 6.08 -1.58 -6.75
N ALA A 17 6.57 -2.55 -5.97
CA ALA A 17 6.48 -2.55 -4.51
C ALA A 17 7.20 -1.34 -3.89
N ILE A 18 8.36 -0.96 -4.45
CA ILE A 18 9.08 0.25 -4.02
C ILE A 18 8.23 1.51 -4.28
N GLU A 19 7.62 1.62 -5.46
CA GLU A 19 6.86 2.80 -5.82
C GLU A 19 5.57 2.93 -4.99
N VAL A 20 4.85 1.82 -4.81
CA VAL A 20 3.66 1.78 -3.96
C VAL A 20 4.00 2.05 -2.50
N ALA A 21 5.11 1.51 -1.99
CA ALA A 21 5.56 1.81 -0.62
C ALA A 21 5.84 3.31 -0.43
N LYS A 22 6.47 3.99 -1.41
CA LYS A 22 6.66 5.45 -1.34
C LYS A 22 5.34 6.20 -1.33
N GLN A 23 4.39 5.80 -2.16
CA GLN A 23 3.06 6.45 -2.20
C GLN A 23 2.32 6.30 -0.88
N ILE A 24 2.31 5.09 -0.31
CA ILE A 24 1.69 4.83 0.99
C ILE A 24 2.35 5.66 2.09
N VAL A 25 3.69 5.70 2.14
CA VAL A 25 4.43 6.49 3.13
C VAL A 25 4.18 7.99 2.94
N ALA A 26 4.11 8.48 1.71
CA ALA A 26 3.82 9.89 1.42
C ALA A 26 2.39 10.28 1.84
N ALA A 27 1.40 9.40 1.61
CA ALA A 27 0.00 9.65 1.94
C ALA A 27 -0.31 9.49 3.43
N GLN A 28 0.18 8.43 4.07
CA GLN A 28 -0.23 8.04 5.43
C GLN A 28 0.89 8.23 6.48
N GLY A 29 2.15 8.21 6.06
CA GLY A 29 3.30 8.27 6.96
C GLY A 29 3.49 9.63 7.63
N PHE A 30 3.15 10.72 6.94
CA PHE A 30 3.19 12.07 7.52
C PHE A 30 2.17 12.23 8.65
N ASP A 31 0.95 11.75 8.45
CA ASP A 31 -0.12 11.85 9.44
C ASP A 31 0.19 11.03 10.70
N LEU A 32 0.75 9.82 10.52
CA LEU A 32 1.22 9.01 11.64
C LEU A 32 2.38 9.70 12.38
N ALA A 33 3.36 10.25 11.67
CA ALA A 33 4.49 10.96 12.29
C ALA A 33 4.03 12.21 13.06
N ARG A 34 3.06 12.95 12.51
CA ARG A 34 2.43 14.09 13.16
C ARG A 34 1.66 13.67 14.41
N ALA A 35 0.83 12.63 14.31
CA ALA A 35 0.08 12.10 15.44
C ALA A 35 1.00 11.60 16.55
N ALA A 36 2.10 10.92 16.21
CA ALA A 36 3.09 10.45 17.18
C ALA A 36 3.82 11.60 17.90
N ARG A 37 3.99 12.76 17.24
CA ARG A 37 4.69 13.91 17.80
C ARG A 37 3.79 14.77 18.69
N ASP A 38 2.61 15.13 18.18
CA ASP A 38 1.75 16.18 18.76
C ASP A 38 0.32 15.72 19.05
N GLY A 39 -0.03 14.47 18.74
CA GLY A 39 -1.39 13.92 18.85
C GLY A 39 -1.66 13.15 20.14
N SER A 40 -2.92 12.73 20.31
CA SER A 40 -3.36 11.83 21.39
C SER A 40 -3.10 10.36 21.04
N GLU A 41 -3.21 9.46 22.01
CA GLU A 41 -3.18 8.01 21.75
C GLU A 41 -4.24 7.57 20.74
N ASP A 42 -5.41 8.22 20.75
CA ASP A 42 -6.47 7.96 19.78
C ASP A 42 -6.06 8.36 18.36
N ASP A 43 -5.37 9.50 18.20
CA ASP A 43 -4.86 9.96 16.90
C ASP A 43 -3.78 9.03 16.36
N VAL A 44 -2.86 8.56 17.22
CA VAL A 44 -1.82 7.59 16.85
C VAL A 44 -2.46 6.27 16.41
N ARG A 45 -3.48 5.81 17.13
CA ARG A 45 -4.20 4.57 16.78
C ARG A 45 -4.94 4.70 15.46
N ALA A 46 -5.63 5.81 15.23
CA ALA A 46 -6.37 6.05 13.99
C ALA A 46 -5.43 6.12 12.78
N SER A 47 -4.37 6.93 12.87
CA SER A 47 -3.37 7.07 11.80
C SER A 47 -2.58 5.79 11.55
N GLY A 48 -2.25 5.03 12.61
CA GLY A 48 -1.59 3.73 12.50
C GLY A 48 -2.47 2.70 11.79
N ASN A 49 -3.76 2.66 12.12
CA ASN A 49 -4.73 1.79 11.44
C ASN A 49 -4.87 2.17 9.96
N ALA A 50 -4.94 3.47 9.64
CA ALA A 50 -5.03 3.94 8.26
C ALA A 50 -3.81 3.52 7.42
N LEU A 51 -2.60 3.66 7.97
CA LEU A 51 -1.37 3.18 7.34
C LEU A 51 -1.39 1.65 7.13
N GLY A 52 -1.75 0.89 8.16
CA GLY A 52 -1.83 -0.58 8.09
C GLY A 52 -2.87 -1.08 7.08
N GLN A 53 -4.01 -0.39 7.00
CA GLN A 53 -5.04 -0.69 6.00
C GLN A 53 -4.54 -0.42 4.59
N ALA A 54 -3.90 0.73 4.34
CA ALA A 54 -3.35 1.05 3.02
C ALA A 54 -2.31 0.03 2.52
N ILE A 55 -1.47 -0.50 3.44
CA ILE A 55 -0.52 -1.57 3.12
C ILE A 55 -1.26 -2.86 2.77
N THR A 56 -2.29 -3.21 3.55
CA THR A 56 -3.08 -4.42 3.35
C THR A 56 -3.82 -4.38 2.02
N ASP A 57 -4.45 -3.25 1.70
CA ASP A 57 -5.18 -3.04 0.44
C ASP A 57 -4.24 -3.19 -0.76
N ALA A 58 -3.05 -2.58 -0.71
CA ALA A 58 -2.04 -2.73 -1.76
C ALA A 58 -1.57 -4.19 -1.93
N MET A 59 -1.41 -4.94 -0.84
CA MET A 59 -1.04 -6.36 -0.92
C MET A 59 -2.18 -7.23 -1.47
N MET A 60 -3.42 -6.93 -1.11
CA MET A 60 -4.60 -7.62 -1.62
C MET A 60 -4.79 -7.37 -3.11
N GLU A 61 -4.54 -6.15 -3.60
CA GLU A 61 -4.58 -5.84 -5.04
C GLU A 61 -3.61 -6.71 -5.85
N VAL A 62 -2.38 -6.92 -5.34
CA VAL A 62 -1.41 -7.82 -5.96
C VAL A 62 -1.91 -9.26 -5.93
N PHE A 63 -2.41 -9.71 -4.79
CA PHE A 63 -2.93 -11.07 -4.64
C PHE A 63 -4.09 -11.33 -5.61
N ASP A 64 -5.03 -10.40 -5.71
CA ASP A 64 -6.15 -10.47 -6.64
C ASP A 64 -5.65 -10.47 -8.09
N GLY A 65 -4.70 -9.59 -8.44
CA GLY A 65 -4.07 -9.59 -9.76
C GLY A 65 -3.40 -10.91 -10.14
N LEU A 66 -2.72 -11.57 -9.18
CA LEU A 66 -2.10 -12.88 -9.38
C LEU A 66 -3.13 -14.01 -9.51
N THR A 67 -4.23 -13.95 -8.76
CA THR A 67 -5.25 -15.01 -8.75
C THR A 67 -6.23 -14.91 -9.92
N VAL A 68 -6.53 -13.70 -10.41
CA VAL A 68 -7.33 -13.48 -11.63
C VAL A 68 -6.65 -14.15 -12.85
N GLY A 69 -5.32 -14.14 -12.94
CA GLY A 69 -4.58 -14.86 -13.98
C GLY A 69 -4.55 -16.39 -13.84
N VAL A 70 -4.92 -16.93 -12.67
CA VAL A 70 -4.96 -18.38 -12.37
C VAL A 70 -6.33 -18.99 -12.65
N SER A 71 -7.41 -18.20 -12.56
CA SER A 71 -8.78 -18.65 -12.79
C SER A 71 -9.20 -18.69 -14.27
N GLY A 72 -8.26 -18.96 -15.18
CA GLY A 72 -8.50 -18.99 -16.63
C GLY A 72 -9.84 -19.63 -17.03
N GLU A 73 -10.74 -18.78 -17.52
CA GLU A 73 -11.72 -19.09 -18.56
C GLU A 73 -11.20 -18.55 -19.90
#